data_AF-L8WI77-F1
#
_entry.id   AF-L8WI77-F1
#
_cell.length_a   1.000
_cell.length_b   1.000
_cell.length_c   1.000
_cell.angle_alpha   90.00
_cell.angle_beta   90.00
_cell.angle_gamma   90.00
#
_symmetry.space_group_name_H-M   'P 1'
#
loop_
_entity.id
_entity.type
_entity.pdbx_description
1 polymer ?
#
loop_
_entity_poly.entity_id
_entity_poly.type
_entity_poly.pdbx_seq_one_letter_code
_entity_poly.pdbx_strand_id
1 'polypeptide(L)'
;MSIAMQKFISLKLTIGQGDTLTLLGLSVLVQMKRYKGLMLILDFYPNFLRFLALPDVKVPVVPTEMTFSVSRDKGDFEWAGKDPTALFCQIQNLFQPGMWRMVWDILRFNASARRLIEESSESSSNTKTELSIGDYLTQEGYSNKFVDDYLIPMTAAIWSTPPDTCALDFPARTLIRFMHNHHLLQIIGKPKWLTIPGGSHKYVNRILDKLPKPQLHLSTPVQSISTSPGSSKVQIKLPSGTEEFDHVILATHSDTSLRILRQGTGVTADEEKILESFLWSKNRAVLHSDVDLMPKRRAAWSCWNYLTFSEINAQGEKRANVNEVSLTYCMNHLQHIDENYHGPVLVTLNPPFEPRPELVIDQSLYEHPVMSAQSIAAQAQLPKIQNIRGISYAGAWTKYGFHEDGFTSGLRAATSISIPGLKLKLPFSIASPDRASGSVIIRKLGENIFGTLESIRYMMSVVIWWALGAIGAADTPKQKINTTTANPNVRVTQESCALSL
;
A
#
# COMPACT_ATOMS: atom_id res chain seq x y z
N MET A 1 1.50 7.77 2.43
CA MET A 1 1.11 9.18 2.64
C MET A 1 2.30 10.03 3.09
N SER A 2 2.99 10.71 2.18
CA SER A 2 4.03 11.69 2.56
C SER A 2 4.31 12.66 1.43
N ILE A 3 3.49 13.73 1.28
CA ILE A 3 3.89 14.96 0.60
C ILE A 3 3.29 16.16 1.37
N ALA A 4 4.15 17.15 1.61
CA ALA A 4 3.89 18.36 2.38
C ALA A 4 3.21 19.42 1.52
N MET A 5 2.21 20.10 2.09
CA MET A 5 1.83 21.46 1.70
C MET A 5 1.79 22.27 2.99
N GLN A 6 2.80 23.11 3.20
CA GLN A 6 2.75 24.18 4.19
C GLN A 6 1.90 25.32 3.60
N LYS A 7 0.64 25.44 4.02
CA LYS A 7 -0.04 26.74 3.98
C LYS A 7 0.31 27.49 5.25
N PHE A 8 1.26 28.43 5.17
CA PHE A 8 1.44 29.44 6.21
C PHE A 8 0.26 30.41 6.13
N ILE A 9 -0.73 30.25 7.01
CA ILE A 9 -1.72 31.29 7.27
C ILE A 9 -1.10 32.21 8.31
N SER A 10 -0.71 33.42 7.89
CA SER A 10 -0.29 34.50 8.79
C SER A 10 -1.55 35.03 9.49
N LEU A 11 -1.81 34.59 10.73
CA LEU A 11 -2.85 35.19 11.56
C LEU A 11 -2.25 36.44 12.24
N LYS A 12 -2.58 37.62 11.73
CA LYS A 12 -2.54 38.86 12.53
C LYS A 12 -3.87 38.96 13.25
N LEU A 13 -3.89 38.82 14.58
CA LEU A 13 -5.06 39.19 15.37
C LEU A 13 -4.65 39.89 16.68
N THR A 14 -5.27 41.05 16.85
CA THR A 14 -5.15 42.01 17.96
C THR A 14 -5.73 41.39 19.24
N ILE A 15 -5.00 41.53 20.34
CA ILE A 15 -5.27 40.87 21.62
C ILE A 15 -6.35 41.64 22.39
N GLY A 16 -7.44 40.96 22.76
CA GLY A 16 -8.44 41.39 23.73
C GLY A 16 -8.54 40.34 24.83
N GLN A 17 -8.32 40.76 26.08
CA GLN A 17 -8.02 39.93 27.25
C GLN A 17 -8.95 38.73 27.46
N GLY A 18 -8.41 37.52 27.27
CA GLY A 18 -9.03 36.22 27.57
C GLY A 18 -8.07 35.01 27.40
N ASP A 19 -6.77 35.25 27.56
CA ASP A 19 -5.70 34.67 26.72
C ASP A 19 -5.02 33.38 27.20
N THR A 20 -5.66 32.50 27.95
CA THR A 20 -4.97 31.24 28.39
C THR A 20 -5.54 29.97 27.77
N LEU A 21 -6.86 29.82 27.67
CA LEU A 21 -7.47 28.62 27.08
C LEU A 21 -7.42 28.63 25.54
N THR A 22 -7.58 29.81 24.93
CA THR A 22 -7.60 30.02 23.48
C THR A 22 -6.22 29.85 22.85
N LEU A 23 -5.16 30.28 23.55
CA LEU A 23 -3.77 30.12 23.12
C LEU A 23 -3.30 28.66 23.16
N LEU A 24 -3.72 27.90 24.19
CA LEU A 24 -3.47 26.45 24.27
C LEU A 24 -4.22 25.70 23.16
N GLY A 25 -5.49 26.05 22.94
CA GLY A 25 -6.31 25.47 21.85
C GLY A 25 -5.73 25.74 20.47
N LEU A 26 -5.28 26.97 20.19
CA LEU A 26 -4.61 27.31 18.92
C LEU A 26 -3.25 26.62 18.78
N SER A 27 -2.44 26.51 19.84
CA SER A 27 -1.15 25.82 19.75
C SER A 27 -1.33 24.34 19.45
N VAL A 28 -2.33 23.69 20.08
CA VAL A 28 -2.71 22.30 19.84
C VAL A 28 -3.22 22.12 18.41
N LEU A 29 -4.10 23.01 17.91
CA LEU A 29 -4.60 22.94 16.53
C LEU A 29 -3.48 23.10 15.49
N VAL A 30 -2.54 24.02 15.73
CA VAL A 30 -1.35 24.23 14.89
C VAL A 30 -0.40 23.04 14.97
N GLN A 31 -0.25 22.41 16.14
CA GLN A 31 0.52 21.17 16.28
C GLN A 31 -0.14 20.04 15.49
N MET A 32 -1.45 19.83 15.66
CA MET A 32 -2.25 18.80 15.00
C MET A 32 -2.21 18.93 13.48
N LYS A 33 -2.30 20.14 12.92
CA LYS A 33 -2.11 20.39 11.47
C LYS A 33 -0.70 20.07 10.96
N ARG A 34 0.30 20.02 11.84
CA ARG A 34 1.70 19.67 11.52
C ARG A 34 2.03 18.19 11.72
N TYR A 35 1.16 17.42 12.36
CA TYR A 35 1.30 15.97 12.53
C TYR A 35 0.83 15.23 11.29
N LYS A 36 1.68 15.23 10.25
CA LYS A 36 1.62 14.19 9.22
C LYS A 36 2.45 13.02 9.71
N GLY A 37 1.78 11.94 10.09
CA GLY A 37 2.46 10.73 10.53
C GLY A 37 3.17 10.01 9.41
N LEU A 38 4.32 9.42 9.72
CA LEU A 38 5.05 8.53 8.82
C LEU A 38 5.36 7.25 9.57
N MET A 39 5.10 6.15 8.86
CA MET A 39 5.26 4.79 9.33
C MET A 39 6.34 4.10 8.52
N LEU A 40 7.30 3.50 9.21
CA LEU A 40 8.45 2.84 8.63
C LEU A 40 8.52 1.41 9.16
N ILE A 41 9.02 0.49 8.35
CA ILE A 41 9.37 -0.87 8.78
C ILE A 41 10.88 -1.00 8.69
N LEU A 42 11.52 -1.47 9.77
CA LEU A 42 12.99 -1.56 9.83
C LEU A 42 13.60 -2.28 8.61
N ASP A 43 13.00 -3.40 8.19
CA ASP A 43 13.56 -4.26 7.15
C ASP A 43 13.33 -3.75 5.71
N PHE A 44 12.36 -2.85 5.50
CA PHE A 44 11.92 -2.39 4.17
C PHE A 44 12.21 -0.91 3.90
N TYR A 45 12.94 -0.25 4.80
CA TYR A 45 13.36 1.14 4.66
C TYR A 45 14.90 1.27 4.70
N PRO A 46 15.65 0.49 3.91
CA PRO A 46 17.09 0.40 4.06
C PRO A 46 17.81 1.71 3.69
N ASN A 47 17.29 2.51 2.76
CA ASN A 47 17.91 3.77 2.35
C ASN A 47 17.41 4.92 3.21
N PHE A 48 16.10 5.02 3.45
CA PHE A 48 15.53 6.11 4.22
C PHE A 48 16.00 6.11 5.68
N LEU A 49 16.07 4.94 6.34
CA LEU A 49 16.57 4.86 7.72
C LEU A 49 18.04 5.23 7.82
N ARG A 50 18.86 4.86 6.82
CA ARG A 50 20.27 5.29 6.76
C ARG A 50 20.40 6.80 6.59
N PHE A 51 19.50 7.41 5.81
CA PHE A 51 19.42 8.85 5.67
C PHE A 51 19.07 9.54 7.00
N LEU A 52 18.03 9.07 7.71
CA LEU A 52 17.65 9.64 9.01
C LEU A 52 18.78 9.54 10.06
N ALA A 53 19.59 8.48 9.96
CA ALA A 53 20.72 8.21 10.84
C ALA A 53 22.00 9.01 10.48
N LEU A 54 22.03 9.74 9.36
CA LEU A 54 23.21 10.54 9.01
C LEU A 54 23.50 11.59 10.09
N PRO A 55 24.78 11.85 10.42
CA PRO A 55 25.15 12.79 11.48
C PRO A 55 24.55 14.20 11.32
N ASP A 56 24.45 14.69 10.07
CA ASP A 56 23.90 16.01 9.74
C ASP A 56 22.36 16.07 9.76
N VAL A 57 21.69 14.92 9.68
CA VAL A 57 20.22 14.80 9.64
C VAL A 57 19.70 14.49 11.04
N LYS A 58 20.20 13.40 11.64
CA LYS A 58 19.96 12.94 13.02
C LYS A 58 18.50 13.10 13.46
N VAL A 59 17.60 12.49 12.71
CA VAL A 59 16.16 12.46 13.03
C VAL A 59 15.85 11.17 13.78
N PRO A 60 15.37 11.24 15.04
CA PRO A 60 15.08 10.04 15.82
C PRO A 60 13.84 9.32 15.26
N VAL A 61 13.87 7.99 15.40
CA VAL A 61 12.72 7.11 15.15
C VAL A 61 12.46 6.29 16.41
N VAL A 62 11.19 6.01 16.69
CA VAL A 62 10.78 5.22 17.86
C VAL A 62 9.91 4.04 17.43
N PRO A 63 9.94 2.90 18.15
CA PRO A 63 9.02 1.81 17.93
C PRO A 63 7.56 2.26 18.06
N THR A 64 6.70 1.68 17.24
CA THR A 64 5.25 1.80 17.32
C THR A 64 4.62 0.52 16.78
N GLU A 65 3.30 0.45 16.82
CA GLU A 65 2.52 -0.69 16.35
C GLU A 65 1.78 -0.36 15.06
N MET A 66 1.38 -1.41 14.33
CA MET A 66 0.41 -1.31 13.24
C MET A 66 -0.66 -2.37 13.46
N THR A 67 -1.46 -2.17 14.50
CA THR A 67 -2.63 -3.00 14.78
C THR A 67 -3.76 -2.64 13.81
N PHE A 68 -4.54 -3.64 13.42
CA PHE A 68 -5.62 -3.52 12.46
C PHE A 68 -6.91 -4.08 13.04
N SER A 69 -8.03 -3.44 12.73
CA SER A 69 -9.38 -3.90 13.05
C SER A 69 -10.34 -3.69 11.90
N VAL A 70 -11.43 -4.46 11.92
CA VAL A 70 -12.59 -4.28 11.06
C VAL A 70 -13.79 -4.00 11.95
N SER A 71 -14.55 -2.96 11.63
CA SER A 71 -15.88 -2.70 12.18
C SER A 71 -16.86 -2.54 11.04
N ARG A 72 -17.90 -3.38 11.05
CA ARG A 72 -18.93 -3.43 10.04
C ARG A 72 -20.29 -3.13 10.64
N ASP A 73 -21.12 -2.44 9.86
CA ASP A 73 -22.52 -2.16 10.21
C ASP A 73 -22.63 -1.47 11.59
N LYS A 74 -21.83 -0.42 11.80
CA LYS A 74 -21.77 0.35 13.07
C LYS A 74 -21.49 -0.52 14.30
N GLY A 75 -20.67 -1.56 14.13
CA GLY A 75 -20.19 -2.42 15.20
C GLY A 75 -21.03 -3.67 15.46
N ASP A 76 -21.96 -4.02 14.55
CA ASP A 76 -22.65 -5.31 14.57
C ASP A 76 -21.65 -6.47 14.41
N PHE A 77 -20.61 -6.28 13.60
CA PHE A 77 -19.46 -7.18 13.50
C PHE A 77 -18.15 -6.42 13.73
N GLU A 78 -17.34 -6.89 14.67
CA GLU A 78 -16.02 -6.33 14.98
C GLU A 78 -15.00 -7.41 15.34
N TRP A 79 -13.77 -7.22 14.87
CA TRP A 79 -12.61 -7.95 15.36
C TRP A 79 -11.35 -7.09 15.22
N ALA A 80 -10.34 -7.38 16.03
CA ALA A 80 -9.05 -6.71 15.95
C ALA A 80 -7.89 -7.68 16.12
N GLY A 81 -6.81 -7.46 15.38
CA GLY A 81 -5.64 -8.33 15.37
C GLY A 81 -4.55 -7.96 16.36
N LYS A 82 -4.83 -7.19 17.42
CA LYS A 82 -3.80 -6.78 18.40
C LYS A 82 -3.42 -7.90 19.37
N ASP A 83 -4.40 -8.66 19.85
CA ASP A 83 -4.24 -9.76 20.79
C ASP A 83 -5.50 -10.67 20.74
N PRO A 84 -5.48 -11.87 21.35
CA PRO A 84 -6.64 -12.78 21.33
C PRO A 84 -7.91 -12.19 21.96
N THR A 85 -7.79 -11.30 22.95
CA THR A 85 -8.97 -10.67 23.58
C THR A 85 -9.63 -9.67 22.63
N ALA A 86 -8.84 -9.01 21.79
CA ALA A 86 -9.31 -8.08 20.76
C ALA A 86 -9.87 -8.82 19.54
N LEU A 87 -9.31 -9.99 19.21
CA LEU A 87 -9.83 -10.87 18.16
C LEU A 87 -11.25 -11.32 18.50
N PHE A 88 -11.50 -11.64 19.77
CA PHE A 88 -12.82 -11.98 20.31
C PHE A 88 -13.42 -10.85 21.14
N CYS A 89 -13.25 -9.59 20.70
CA CYS A 89 -13.90 -8.44 21.35
C CYS A 89 -15.44 -8.56 21.38
N GLN A 90 -16.00 -9.42 20.52
CA GLN A 90 -17.35 -9.95 20.62
C GLN A 90 -17.30 -11.43 21.02
N ILE A 91 -17.79 -11.76 22.22
CA ILE A 91 -17.79 -13.14 22.74
C ILE A 91 -18.51 -14.10 21.80
N GLN A 92 -19.58 -13.67 21.14
CA GLN A 92 -20.31 -14.48 20.15
C GLN A 92 -19.43 -14.99 19.00
N ASN A 93 -18.36 -14.27 18.65
CA ASN A 93 -17.43 -14.69 17.60
C ASN A 93 -16.62 -15.93 18.00
N LEU A 94 -16.49 -16.21 19.31
CA LEU A 94 -15.84 -17.43 19.82
C LEU A 94 -16.63 -18.69 19.43
N PHE A 95 -17.95 -18.56 19.32
CA PHE A 95 -18.85 -19.66 18.99
C PHE A 95 -19.18 -19.75 17.49
N GLN A 96 -18.65 -18.83 16.67
CA GLN A 96 -18.86 -18.85 15.22
C GLN A 96 -17.78 -19.68 14.53
N PRO A 97 -18.12 -20.83 13.91
CA PRO A 97 -17.14 -21.66 13.20
C PRO A 97 -16.41 -20.90 12.10
N GLY A 98 -17.10 -19.95 11.45
CA GLY A 98 -16.52 -19.06 10.47
C GLY A 98 -15.31 -18.29 11.01
N MET A 99 -15.39 -17.75 12.23
CA MET A 99 -14.31 -16.95 12.83
C MET A 99 -13.03 -17.77 12.97
N TRP A 100 -13.15 -19.01 13.44
CA TRP A 100 -12.03 -19.94 13.52
C TRP A 100 -11.50 -20.34 12.14
N ARG A 101 -12.40 -20.51 11.16
CA ARG A 101 -11.99 -20.75 9.78
C ARG A 101 -11.20 -19.58 9.20
N MET A 102 -11.60 -18.34 9.49
CA MET A 102 -10.84 -17.15 9.11
C MET A 102 -9.46 -17.15 9.76
N VAL A 103 -9.36 -17.39 11.07
CA VAL A 103 -8.07 -17.46 11.77
C VAL A 103 -7.16 -18.53 11.17
N TRP A 104 -7.72 -19.72 10.89
CA TRP A 104 -6.99 -20.79 10.20
C TRP A 104 -6.48 -20.34 8.83
N ASP A 105 -7.36 -19.73 8.03
CA ASP A 105 -7.00 -19.25 6.68
C ASP A 105 -5.95 -18.14 6.72
N ILE A 106 -5.92 -17.26 7.74
CA ILE A 106 -4.83 -16.29 7.94
C ILE A 106 -3.49 -17.01 8.15
N LEU A 107 -3.46 -18.00 9.05
CA LEU A 107 -2.26 -18.77 9.32
C LEU A 107 -1.80 -19.56 8.09
N ARG A 108 -2.76 -20.17 7.38
CA ARG A 108 -2.52 -20.90 6.12
C ARG A 108 -1.99 -20.01 5.02
N PHE A 109 -2.57 -18.82 4.86
CA PHE A 109 -2.14 -17.85 3.86
C PHE A 109 -0.70 -17.38 4.15
N ASN A 110 -0.38 -17.09 5.42
CA ASN A 110 0.97 -16.72 5.82
C ASN A 110 2.01 -17.82 5.52
N ALA A 111 1.69 -19.07 5.88
CA ALA A 111 2.55 -20.21 5.63
C ALA A 111 2.74 -20.50 4.13
N SER A 112 1.67 -20.34 3.34
CA SER A 112 1.66 -20.68 1.90
C SER A 112 2.24 -19.58 1.02
N ALA A 113 2.18 -18.32 1.46
CA ALA A 113 2.71 -17.15 0.76
C ALA A 113 4.17 -17.31 0.34
N ARG A 114 4.99 -17.98 1.16
CA ARG A 114 6.43 -18.16 0.90
C ARG A 114 6.73 -19.17 -0.21
N ARG A 115 5.95 -20.25 -0.30
CA ARG A 115 6.11 -21.27 -1.34
C ARG A 115 5.97 -20.63 -2.73
N LEU A 116 4.97 -19.77 -2.90
CA LEU A 116 4.73 -19.04 -4.15
C LEU A 116 5.84 -18.03 -4.50
N ILE A 117 6.47 -17.44 -3.48
CA ILE A 117 7.60 -16.53 -3.68
C ILE A 117 8.85 -17.32 -4.12
N GLU A 118 9.12 -18.48 -3.50
CA GLU A 118 10.31 -19.31 -3.77
C GLU A 118 10.23 -20.07 -5.10
N GLU A 119 9.07 -20.63 -5.46
CA GLU A 119 8.86 -21.30 -6.76
C GLU A 119 9.03 -20.34 -7.95
N SER A 120 8.85 -19.02 -7.73
CA SER A 120 8.96 -18.01 -8.77
C SER A 120 10.41 -17.61 -9.11
N SER A 121 11.36 -17.81 -8.20
CA SER A 121 12.79 -17.55 -8.44
C SER A 121 13.46 -18.58 -9.36
N GLU A 122 12.90 -19.78 -9.47
CA GLU A 122 13.42 -20.86 -10.32
C GLU A 122 12.79 -20.87 -11.72
N SER A 123 11.67 -20.18 -11.91
CA SER A 123 10.89 -20.17 -13.17
C SER A 123 10.86 -18.78 -13.82
N SER A 124 12.02 -18.21 -14.11
CA SER A 124 12.17 -16.89 -14.75
C SER A 124 11.84 -16.85 -16.25
N SER A 125 11.38 -17.96 -16.85
CA SER A 125 11.29 -18.09 -18.31
C SER A 125 9.93 -18.43 -18.89
N ASN A 126 8.85 -18.53 -18.10
CA ASN A 126 7.53 -18.81 -18.64
C ASN A 126 6.49 -17.76 -18.25
N THR A 127 5.97 -17.10 -19.30
CA THR A 127 4.76 -16.27 -19.38
C THR A 127 3.52 -17.03 -18.93
N LYS A 128 3.46 -17.51 -17.68
CA LYS A 128 2.18 -17.81 -17.04
C LYS A 128 1.54 -16.47 -16.69
N THR A 129 0.38 -16.19 -17.29
CA THR A 129 -0.50 -15.07 -16.92
C THR A 129 -0.57 -14.98 -15.40
N GLU A 130 -0.26 -13.80 -14.83
CA GLU A 130 -0.40 -13.61 -13.39
C GLU A 130 -1.89 -13.74 -13.02
N LEU A 131 -2.21 -14.71 -12.17
CA LEU A 131 -3.56 -14.88 -11.63
C LEU A 131 -3.94 -13.65 -10.78
N SER A 132 -5.21 -13.23 -10.87
CA SER A 132 -5.76 -12.27 -9.91
C SER A 132 -5.73 -12.88 -8.50
N ILE A 133 -5.71 -12.04 -7.46
CA ILE A 133 -5.82 -12.55 -6.09
C ILE A 133 -7.15 -13.27 -5.87
N GLY A 134 -8.27 -12.78 -6.44
CA GLY A 134 -9.58 -13.44 -6.34
C GLY A 134 -9.57 -14.87 -6.89
N ASP A 135 -8.99 -15.07 -8.07
CA ASP A 135 -8.89 -16.40 -8.70
C ASP A 135 -8.01 -17.34 -7.87
N TYR A 136 -6.87 -16.82 -7.38
CA TYR A 136 -5.96 -17.58 -6.52
C TYR A 136 -6.67 -18.06 -5.25
N LEU A 137 -7.42 -17.18 -4.57
CA LEU A 137 -8.11 -17.51 -3.33
C LEU A 137 -9.21 -18.57 -3.54
N THR A 138 -9.93 -18.45 -4.66
CA THR A 138 -10.96 -19.41 -5.07
C THR A 138 -10.34 -20.77 -5.38
N GLN A 139 -9.25 -20.79 -6.16
CA GLN A 139 -8.55 -22.02 -6.53
C GLN A 139 -7.99 -22.77 -5.31
N GLU A 140 -7.46 -22.04 -4.33
CA GLU A 140 -6.89 -22.62 -3.11
C GLU A 140 -7.94 -22.91 -2.02
N GLY A 141 -9.21 -22.58 -2.24
CA GLY A 141 -10.30 -22.87 -1.32
C GLY A 141 -10.20 -22.12 0.01
N TYR A 142 -9.81 -20.84 -0.03
CA TYR A 142 -9.91 -19.93 1.11
C TYR A 142 -11.38 -19.59 1.39
N SER A 143 -11.75 -19.38 2.66
CA SER A 143 -13.13 -19.07 3.02
C SER A 143 -13.51 -17.62 2.69
N ASN A 144 -14.77 -17.39 2.33
CA ASN A 144 -15.31 -16.04 2.14
C ASN A 144 -15.11 -15.18 3.40
N LYS A 145 -15.19 -15.75 4.60
CA LYS A 145 -14.91 -15.00 5.83
C LYS A 145 -13.49 -14.45 5.87
N PHE A 146 -12.49 -15.24 5.47
CA PHE A 146 -11.12 -14.75 5.33
C PHE A 146 -10.98 -13.66 4.27
N VAL A 147 -11.61 -13.85 3.12
CA VAL A 147 -11.56 -12.88 2.03
C VAL A 147 -12.20 -11.56 2.45
N ASP A 148 -13.43 -11.60 2.94
CA ASP A 148 -14.27 -10.45 3.21
C ASP A 148 -13.97 -9.74 4.54
N ASP A 149 -13.55 -10.47 5.58
CA ASP A 149 -13.35 -9.89 6.91
C ASP A 149 -11.88 -9.64 7.23
N TYR A 150 -10.94 -10.12 6.42
CA TYR A 150 -9.51 -9.95 6.65
C TYR A 150 -8.76 -9.44 5.44
N LEU A 151 -8.69 -10.22 4.35
CA LEU A 151 -7.75 -9.94 3.28
C LEU A 151 -8.13 -8.69 2.49
N ILE A 152 -9.38 -8.60 2.01
CA ILE A 152 -9.86 -7.44 1.25
C ILE A 152 -9.83 -6.16 2.09
N PRO A 153 -10.35 -6.13 3.33
CA PRO A 153 -10.22 -4.95 4.19
C PRO A 153 -8.77 -4.50 4.38
N MET A 154 -7.85 -5.44 4.60
CA MET A 154 -6.44 -5.15 4.80
C MET A 154 -5.80 -4.58 3.53
N THR A 155 -6.06 -5.18 2.36
CA THR A 155 -5.50 -4.68 1.08
C THR A 155 -6.08 -3.32 0.71
N ALA A 156 -7.40 -3.15 0.84
CA ALA A 156 -8.06 -1.87 0.61
C ALA A 156 -7.47 -0.78 1.51
N ALA A 157 -7.24 -1.06 2.80
CA ALA A 157 -6.62 -0.13 3.74
C ALA A 157 -5.20 0.30 3.33
N ILE A 158 -4.35 -0.64 2.87
CA ILE A 158 -2.95 -0.38 2.51
C ILE A 158 -2.84 0.53 1.28
N TRP A 159 -3.59 0.23 0.22
CA TRP A 159 -3.50 0.99 -1.03
C TRP A 159 -4.55 2.09 -1.15
N SER A 160 -5.46 2.22 -0.18
CA SER A 160 -6.56 3.19 -0.21
C SER A 160 -7.33 3.11 -1.54
N THR A 161 -7.65 1.87 -1.92
CA THR A 161 -8.33 1.51 -3.18
C THR A 161 -9.60 0.73 -2.85
N PRO A 162 -10.68 0.87 -3.64
CA PRO A 162 -11.91 0.12 -3.42
C PRO A 162 -11.70 -1.41 -3.36
N PRO A 163 -12.44 -2.13 -2.49
CA PRO A 163 -12.42 -3.59 -2.36
C PRO A 163 -12.41 -4.38 -3.67
N ASP A 164 -13.30 -4.05 -4.60
CA ASP A 164 -13.47 -4.82 -5.84
C ASP A 164 -12.23 -4.67 -6.73
N THR A 165 -11.68 -3.46 -6.84
CA THR A 165 -10.42 -3.21 -7.58
C THR A 165 -9.24 -3.96 -6.96
N CYS A 166 -9.16 -4.02 -5.62
CA CYS A 166 -8.13 -4.80 -4.93
C CYS A 166 -8.27 -6.31 -5.17
N ALA A 167 -9.49 -6.85 -5.21
CA ALA A 167 -9.74 -8.27 -5.37
C ALA A 167 -9.58 -8.77 -6.81
N LEU A 168 -10.00 -7.95 -7.79
CA LEU A 168 -10.09 -8.34 -9.20
C LEU A 168 -8.79 -8.08 -9.98
N ASP A 169 -8.12 -6.95 -9.72
CA ASP A 169 -7.06 -6.47 -10.61
C ASP A 169 -5.64 -6.68 -10.06
N PHE A 170 -5.52 -7.00 -8.78
CA PHE A 170 -4.22 -7.09 -8.12
C PHE A 170 -3.57 -8.45 -8.40
N PRO A 171 -2.35 -8.49 -8.97
CA PRO A 171 -1.68 -9.76 -9.22
C PRO A 171 -1.38 -10.49 -7.91
N ALA A 172 -1.82 -11.75 -7.81
CA ALA A 172 -1.73 -12.54 -6.58
C ALA A 172 -0.29 -12.60 -6.04
N ARG A 173 0.69 -12.80 -6.92
CA ARG A 173 2.12 -12.88 -6.56
C ARG A 173 2.62 -11.58 -5.95
N THR A 174 2.30 -10.45 -6.57
CA THR A 174 2.69 -9.13 -6.10
C THR A 174 2.08 -8.85 -4.73
N LEU A 175 0.79 -9.15 -4.55
CA LEU A 175 0.12 -8.98 -3.27
C LEU A 175 0.71 -9.89 -2.19
N ILE A 176 0.86 -11.18 -2.48
CA ILE A 176 1.37 -12.17 -1.53
C ILE A 176 2.79 -11.80 -1.09
N ARG A 177 3.65 -11.46 -2.05
CA ARG A 177 5.01 -10.96 -1.77
C ARG A 177 4.96 -9.71 -0.93
N PHE A 178 4.09 -8.77 -1.25
CA PHE A 178 3.91 -7.56 -0.47
C PHE A 178 3.51 -7.86 0.98
N MET A 179 2.45 -8.65 1.18
CA MET A 179 1.89 -8.98 2.49
C MET A 179 2.88 -9.78 3.35
N HIS A 180 3.64 -10.68 2.71
CA HIS A 180 4.74 -11.43 3.33
C HIS A 180 5.87 -10.49 3.76
N ASN A 181 6.34 -9.64 2.84
CA ASN A 181 7.40 -8.68 3.09
C ASN A 181 7.01 -7.75 4.25
N HIS A 182 5.81 -7.19 4.24
CA HIS A 182 5.39 -6.22 5.27
C HIS A 182 4.94 -6.87 6.58
N HIS A 183 5.05 -8.21 6.70
CA HIS A 183 4.63 -9.00 7.85
C HIS A 183 3.19 -8.74 8.31
N LEU A 184 2.33 -8.27 7.40
CA LEU A 184 0.94 -7.90 7.69
C LEU A 184 0.06 -9.13 7.97
N LEU A 185 0.58 -10.32 7.64
CA LEU A 185 -0.07 -11.61 7.79
C LEU A 185 0.16 -12.29 9.15
N GLN A 186 0.99 -11.73 10.03
CA GLN A 186 1.36 -12.38 11.28
C GLN A 186 0.39 -12.01 12.41
N ILE A 187 -0.24 -13.02 13.01
CA ILE A 187 -1.06 -12.87 14.22
C ILE A 187 -0.17 -12.71 15.47
N ILE A 188 1.03 -13.33 15.48
CA ILE A 188 2.00 -13.31 16.60
C ILE A 188 3.40 -12.99 16.04
N GLY A 189 4.19 -12.21 16.77
CA GLY A 189 5.60 -11.93 16.42
C GLY A 189 5.79 -10.83 15.36
N LYS A 190 4.88 -9.85 15.30
CA LYS A 190 4.91 -8.75 14.32
C LYS A 190 6.24 -7.96 14.41
N PRO A 191 6.81 -7.52 13.28
CA PRO A 191 8.01 -6.70 13.28
C PRO A 191 7.74 -5.36 13.95
N LYS A 192 8.81 -4.74 14.44
CA LYS A 192 8.73 -3.40 15.02
C LYS A 192 8.52 -2.39 13.90
N TRP A 193 7.34 -1.82 13.86
CA TRP A 193 7.10 -0.59 13.10
C TRP A 193 7.79 0.57 13.81
N LEU A 194 8.11 1.61 13.05
CA LEU A 194 8.77 2.80 13.54
C LEU A 194 7.98 4.03 13.10
N THR A 195 7.99 5.06 13.93
CA THR A 195 7.49 6.39 13.58
C THR A 195 8.50 7.46 13.97
N ILE A 196 8.34 8.65 13.39
CA ILE A 196 9.15 9.82 13.72
C ILE A 196 8.38 10.64 14.78
N PRO A 197 8.90 10.76 16.02
CA PRO A 197 8.30 11.63 17.02
C PRO A 197 8.18 13.07 16.51
N GLY A 198 6.99 13.65 16.62
CA GLY A 198 6.72 14.98 16.08
C GLY A 198 6.37 15.00 14.59
N GLY A 199 6.37 13.86 13.88
CA GLY A 199 5.90 13.76 12.49
C GLY A 199 6.97 13.95 11.42
N SER A 200 6.59 13.64 10.17
CA SER A 200 7.47 13.58 9.00
C SER A 200 8.12 14.91 8.63
N HIS A 201 7.50 16.05 8.97
CA HIS A 201 8.04 17.37 8.68
C HIS A 201 9.45 17.58 9.27
N LYS A 202 9.83 16.83 10.33
CA LYS A 202 11.15 16.92 10.95
C LYS A 202 12.27 16.64 9.94
N TYR A 203 12.21 15.54 9.19
CA TYR A 203 13.26 15.23 8.22
C TYR A 203 13.18 16.13 6.98
N VAL A 204 11.97 16.55 6.59
CA VAL A 204 11.78 17.51 5.49
C VAL A 204 12.50 18.83 5.83
N ASN A 205 12.31 19.35 7.04
CA ASN A 205 12.99 20.55 7.50
C ASN A 205 14.52 20.36 7.48
N ARG A 206 15.05 19.20 7.89
CA ARG A 206 16.50 18.93 7.79
C ARG A 206 17.04 18.98 6.37
N ILE A 207 16.25 18.55 5.38
CA ILE A 207 16.60 18.68 3.96
C ILE A 207 16.57 20.15 3.55
N LEU A 208 15.50 20.86 3.89
CA LEU A 208 15.32 22.28 3.54
C LEU A 208 16.36 23.19 4.19
N ASP A 209 16.83 22.88 5.40
CA ASP A 209 17.88 23.64 6.10
C ASP A 209 19.23 23.58 5.36
N LYS A 210 19.44 22.57 4.52
CA LYS A 210 20.63 22.42 3.67
C LYS A 210 20.44 23.00 2.27
N LEU A 211 19.21 23.32 1.87
CA LEU A 211 18.89 23.89 0.57
C LEU A 211 19.06 25.42 0.63
N PRO A 212 19.89 26.04 -0.23
CA PRO A 212 19.96 27.49 -0.33
C PRO A 212 18.57 28.09 -0.58
N LYS A 213 18.16 29.06 0.24
CA LYS A 213 16.82 29.68 0.14
C LYS A 213 16.45 30.16 -1.28
N PRO A 214 17.36 30.75 -2.09
CA PRO A 214 17.03 31.15 -3.46
C PRO A 214 16.69 30.00 -4.41
N GLN A 215 17.04 28.74 -4.06
CA GLN A 215 16.72 27.54 -4.84
C GLN A 215 15.40 26.88 -4.41
N LEU A 216 14.76 27.40 -3.36
CA LEU A 216 13.47 26.90 -2.89
C LEU A 216 12.34 27.81 -3.40
N HIS A 217 11.56 27.30 -4.34
CA HIS A 217 10.44 28.02 -4.93
C HIS A 217 9.12 27.40 -4.48
N LEU A 218 8.44 28.07 -3.54
CA LEU A 218 7.11 27.68 -3.08
C LEU A 218 6.04 28.44 -3.85
N SER A 219 4.85 27.83 -4.03
CA SER A 219 3.75 28.43 -4.80
C SER A 219 4.14 28.77 -6.25
N THR A 220 5.07 28.02 -6.83
CA THR A 220 5.58 28.22 -8.19
C THR A 220 5.28 26.97 -9.04
N PRO A 221 4.03 26.79 -9.51
CA PRO A 221 3.66 25.62 -10.30
C PRO A 221 4.37 25.66 -11.66
N VAL A 222 5.06 24.57 -12.00
CA VAL A 222 5.60 24.38 -13.36
C VAL A 222 4.45 24.21 -14.34
N GLN A 223 4.41 25.04 -15.39
CA GLN A 223 3.34 25.07 -16.38
C GLN A 223 3.62 24.10 -17.53
N SER A 224 4.84 24.10 -18.04
CA SER A 224 5.27 23.18 -19.10
C SER A 224 6.78 22.94 -19.07
N ILE A 225 7.19 21.85 -19.70
CA ILE A 225 8.60 21.53 -19.95
C ILE A 225 8.79 21.24 -21.42
N SER A 226 9.77 21.90 -22.04
CA SER A 226 10.08 21.79 -23.45
C SER A 226 11.53 21.35 -23.67
N THR A 227 11.75 20.52 -24.68
CA THR A 227 13.08 20.22 -25.23
C THR A 227 13.07 20.44 -26.73
N SER A 228 14.14 21.03 -27.26
CA SER A 228 14.26 21.33 -28.69
C SER A 228 15.29 20.41 -29.35
N PRO A 229 15.03 19.91 -30.58
CA PRO A 229 16.04 19.23 -31.36
C PRO A 229 17.30 20.10 -31.52
N GLY A 230 18.46 19.57 -31.14
CA GLY A 230 19.75 20.27 -31.21
C GLY A 230 20.13 21.12 -29.98
N SER A 231 19.25 21.25 -28.98
CA SER A 231 19.60 21.83 -27.68
C SER A 231 19.81 20.73 -26.65
N SER A 232 20.87 20.83 -25.84
CA SER A 232 21.06 19.98 -24.67
C SER A 232 20.34 20.51 -23.42
N LYS A 233 19.67 21.66 -23.51
CA LYS A 233 18.96 22.29 -22.39
C LYS A 233 17.48 21.93 -22.39
N VAL A 234 16.93 21.83 -21.19
CA VAL A 234 15.52 21.68 -20.89
C VAL A 234 14.95 23.04 -20.48
N GLN A 235 13.90 23.47 -21.15
CA GLN A 235 13.19 24.72 -20.84
C GLN A 235 12.02 24.44 -19.90
N ILE A 236 11.94 25.19 -18.80
CA ILE A 236 10.83 25.13 -17.85
C ILE A 236 10.04 26.44 -17.95
N LYS A 237 8.74 26.34 -18.21
CA LYS A 237 7.82 27.48 -18.15
C LYS A 237 7.23 27.61 -16.76
N LEU A 238 7.43 28.78 -16.16
CA LEU A 238 6.89 29.20 -14.88
C LEU A 238 5.95 30.41 -15.07
N PRO A 239 5.12 30.76 -14.07
CA PRO A 239 4.33 31.99 -14.12
C PRO A 239 5.17 33.26 -14.27
N SER A 240 6.41 33.25 -13.77
CA SER A 240 7.35 34.38 -13.81
C SER A 240 8.11 34.50 -15.13
N GLY A 241 8.17 33.45 -15.95
CA GLY A 241 9.05 33.43 -17.13
C GLY A 241 9.43 32.02 -17.57
N THR A 242 10.40 31.93 -18.46
CA THR A 242 11.00 30.66 -18.91
C THR A 242 12.43 30.59 -18.42
N GLU A 243 12.83 29.45 -17.87
CA GLU A 243 14.17 29.19 -17.38
C GLU A 243 14.76 27.94 -18.07
N GLU A 244 16.09 27.89 -18.20
CA GLU A 244 16.80 26.79 -18.86
C GLU A 244 17.69 26.02 -17.88
N PHE A 245 17.65 24.70 -17.98
CA PHE A 245 18.42 23.80 -17.14
C PHE A 245 19.10 22.72 -17.98
N ASP A 246 20.25 22.23 -17.52
CA ASP A 246 20.91 21.06 -18.12
C ASP A 246 20.13 19.77 -17.90
N HIS A 247 19.45 19.67 -16.76
CA HIS A 247 18.70 18.48 -16.38
C HIS A 247 17.51 18.84 -15.48
N VAL A 248 16.41 18.10 -15.63
CA VAL A 248 15.20 18.25 -14.81
C VAL A 248 14.78 16.90 -14.22
N ILE A 249 14.57 16.86 -12.91
CA ILE A 249 13.96 15.70 -12.24
C ILE A 249 12.51 16.03 -11.93
N LEU A 250 11.58 15.30 -12.56
CA LEU A 250 10.17 15.34 -12.26
C LEU A 250 9.87 14.38 -11.09
N ALA A 251 9.79 14.94 -9.87
CA ALA A 251 9.43 14.24 -8.64
C ALA A 251 7.92 14.35 -8.31
N THR A 252 7.08 14.38 -9.35
CA THR A 252 5.61 14.51 -9.27
C THR A 252 4.90 13.19 -9.60
N HIS A 253 3.57 13.13 -9.43
CA HIS A 253 2.75 12.05 -9.99
C HIS A 253 2.95 11.97 -11.50
N SER A 254 2.89 10.75 -12.06
CA SER A 254 3.16 10.51 -13.48
C SER A 254 2.21 11.24 -14.42
N ASP A 255 0.93 11.37 -14.04
CA ASP A 255 -0.10 12.11 -14.77
C ASP A 255 0.20 13.63 -14.80
N THR A 256 0.71 14.15 -13.69
CA THR A 256 1.14 15.53 -13.54
C THR A 256 2.39 15.79 -14.37
N SER A 257 3.38 14.89 -14.32
CA SER A 257 4.56 14.92 -15.18
C SER A 257 4.16 14.92 -16.65
N LEU A 258 3.28 13.99 -17.06
CA LEU A 258 2.81 13.88 -18.44
C LEU A 258 2.04 15.12 -18.90
N ARG A 259 1.20 15.69 -18.04
CA ARG A 259 0.48 16.94 -18.32
C ARG A 259 1.44 18.10 -18.57
N ILE A 260 2.48 18.25 -17.73
CA ILE A 260 3.52 19.28 -17.89
C ILE A 260 4.27 19.09 -19.22
N LEU A 261 4.59 17.85 -19.59
CA LEU A 261 5.27 17.53 -20.84
C LEU A 261 4.39 17.80 -22.07
N ARG A 262 3.12 17.41 -22.04
CA ARG A 262 2.14 17.64 -23.12
C ARG A 262 1.86 19.12 -23.36
N GLN A 263 1.96 19.96 -22.33
CA GLN A 263 1.84 21.42 -22.45
C GLN A 263 3.11 22.08 -23.05
N GLY A 264 4.22 21.36 -23.11
CA GLY A 264 5.46 21.82 -23.72
C GLY A 264 5.69 21.20 -25.09
N THR A 265 6.97 21.04 -25.46
CA THR A 265 7.38 20.41 -26.72
C THR A 265 8.40 19.30 -26.50
N GLY A 266 8.43 18.32 -27.39
CA GLY A 266 9.43 17.24 -27.37
C GLY A 266 9.12 16.08 -26.43
N VAL A 267 7.86 15.94 -25.97
CA VAL A 267 7.38 14.70 -25.35
C VAL A 267 7.48 13.55 -26.36
N THR A 268 7.96 12.40 -25.91
CA THR A 268 8.15 11.21 -26.76
C THR A 268 7.00 10.20 -26.58
N ALA A 269 6.78 9.36 -27.60
CA ALA A 269 5.73 8.33 -27.53
C ALA A 269 5.95 7.33 -26.39
N ASP A 270 7.21 6.98 -26.07
CA ASP A 270 7.52 6.12 -24.93
C ASP A 270 7.20 6.78 -23.59
N GLU A 271 7.48 8.08 -23.43
CA GLU A 271 7.10 8.84 -22.22
C GLU A 271 5.59 8.90 -22.05
N GLU A 272 4.83 9.17 -23.11
CA GLU A 272 3.36 9.17 -23.04
C GLU A 272 2.82 7.82 -22.60
N LYS A 273 3.19 6.76 -23.32
CA LYS A 273 2.73 5.39 -23.07
C LYS A 273 3.06 4.91 -21.66
N ILE A 274 4.26 5.22 -21.17
CA ILE A 274 4.70 4.78 -19.84
C ILE A 274 4.02 5.60 -18.75
N LEU A 275 4.01 6.93 -18.84
CA LEU A 275 3.50 7.79 -17.77
C LEU A 275 1.97 7.73 -17.64
N GLU A 276 1.24 7.52 -18.73
CA GLU A 276 -0.23 7.40 -18.72
C GLU A 276 -0.72 6.07 -18.14
N SER A 277 0.15 5.07 -18.05
CA SER A 277 -0.18 3.72 -17.55
C SER A 277 -0.41 3.64 -16.03
N PHE A 278 -0.20 4.74 -15.31
CA PHE A 278 -0.39 4.82 -13.87
C PHE A 278 -1.68 5.57 -13.55
N LEU A 279 -2.59 4.89 -12.86
CA LEU A 279 -3.86 5.43 -12.43
C LEU A 279 -3.78 5.88 -10.96
N TRP A 280 -4.69 6.77 -10.55
CA TRP A 280 -4.67 7.42 -9.24
C TRP A 280 -6.05 7.35 -8.57
N SER A 281 -6.07 6.89 -7.32
CA SER A 281 -7.26 6.86 -6.46
C SER A 281 -7.29 8.10 -5.58
N LYS A 282 -8.39 8.87 -5.66
CA LYS A 282 -8.60 10.07 -4.83
C LYS A 282 -9.13 9.67 -3.46
N ASN A 283 -8.48 10.18 -2.41
CA ASN A 283 -8.77 9.86 -1.03
C ASN A 283 -8.89 11.13 -0.19
N ARG A 284 -10.05 11.36 0.42
CA ARG A 284 -10.28 12.46 1.36
C ARG A 284 -9.84 12.05 2.75
N ALA A 285 -8.85 12.73 3.30
CA ALA A 285 -8.44 12.57 4.70
C ALA A 285 -9.05 13.67 5.56
N VAL A 286 -9.69 13.29 6.66
CA VAL A 286 -10.27 14.21 7.65
C VAL A 286 -9.59 13.98 8.98
N LEU A 287 -9.03 15.03 9.57
CA LEU A 287 -8.53 15.04 10.94
C LEU A 287 -9.67 15.48 11.86
N HIS A 288 -10.03 14.66 12.84
CA HIS A 288 -11.14 14.90 13.76
C HIS A 288 -10.95 14.23 15.12
N SER A 289 -11.90 14.47 16.02
CA SER A 289 -12.04 13.77 17.31
C SER A 289 -13.34 12.95 17.42
N ASP A 290 -14.10 12.85 16.32
CA ASP A 290 -15.36 12.08 16.28
C ASP A 290 -15.15 10.57 16.44
N VAL A 291 -15.52 10.04 17.61
CA VAL A 291 -15.39 8.62 17.96
C VAL A 291 -16.42 7.72 17.29
N ASP A 292 -17.44 8.27 16.63
CA ASP A 292 -18.40 7.47 15.85
C ASP A 292 -17.72 6.84 14.62
N LEU A 293 -16.61 7.43 14.15
CA LEU A 293 -15.71 6.89 13.13
C LEU A 293 -14.65 5.96 13.74
N MET A 294 -14.95 5.26 14.83
CA MET A 294 -14.12 4.21 15.41
C MET A 294 -14.97 2.96 15.69
N PRO A 295 -14.35 1.78 15.91
CA PRO A 295 -15.08 0.63 16.39
C PRO A 295 -15.86 0.96 17.67
N LYS A 296 -17.08 0.46 17.78
CA LYS A 296 -17.97 0.68 18.93
C LYS A 296 -17.33 0.14 20.21
N ARG A 297 -16.60 -0.97 20.13
CA ARG A 297 -15.90 -1.56 21.26
C ARG A 297 -14.48 -1.03 21.35
N ARG A 298 -14.13 -0.39 22.48
CA ARG A 298 -12.77 0.11 22.74
C ARG A 298 -11.69 -0.97 22.63
N ALA A 299 -12.03 -2.21 22.96
CA ALA A 299 -11.14 -3.37 22.79
C ALA A 299 -10.68 -3.56 21.34
N ALA A 300 -11.51 -3.22 20.36
CA ALA A 300 -11.21 -3.31 18.93
C ALA A 300 -10.43 -2.10 18.38
N TRP A 301 -10.27 -1.03 19.16
CA TRP A 301 -9.51 0.14 18.71
C TRP A 301 -8.07 -0.25 18.44
N SER A 302 -7.69 -0.02 17.19
CA SER A 302 -6.40 -0.36 16.63
C SER A 302 -5.75 0.89 16.03
N CYS A 303 -4.50 0.78 15.61
CA CYS A 303 -3.85 1.86 14.89
C CYS A 303 -4.61 2.18 13.60
N TRP A 304 -5.09 1.15 12.90
CA TRP A 304 -5.83 1.19 11.64
C TRP A 304 -7.19 0.52 11.86
N ASN A 305 -8.29 1.20 11.57
CA ASN A 305 -9.64 0.71 11.82
C ASN A 305 -10.45 0.83 10.54
N TYR A 306 -10.64 -0.30 9.85
CA TYR A 306 -11.41 -0.36 8.62
C TYR A 306 -12.89 -0.32 8.95
N LEU A 307 -13.59 0.68 8.43
CA LEU A 307 -15.02 0.87 8.64
C LEU A 307 -15.77 0.53 7.36
N THR A 308 -16.83 -0.26 7.48
CA THR A 308 -17.60 -0.66 6.29
C THR A 308 -19.04 -0.99 6.63
N PHE A 309 -19.84 -1.20 5.60
CA PHE A 309 -21.24 -1.59 5.68
C PHE A 309 -21.46 -2.82 4.80
N SER A 310 -22.38 -3.68 5.22
CA SER A 310 -22.94 -4.70 4.36
C SER A 310 -23.86 -4.04 3.32
N GLU A 311 -23.83 -4.51 2.08
CA GLU A 311 -24.75 -4.05 1.03
C GLU A 311 -25.41 -5.23 0.31
N ILE A 312 -26.49 -4.95 -0.41
CA ILE A 312 -27.09 -5.91 -1.34
C ILE A 312 -26.79 -5.38 -2.74
N ASN A 313 -26.08 -6.16 -3.55
CA ASN A 313 -25.74 -5.74 -4.92
C ASN A 313 -26.99 -5.76 -5.83
N ALA A 314 -26.84 -5.26 -7.06
CA ALA A 314 -27.92 -5.23 -8.05
C ALA A 314 -28.50 -6.61 -8.39
N GLN A 315 -27.77 -7.69 -8.08
CA GLN A 315 -28.16 -9.08 -8.28
C GLN A 315 -28.87 -9.69 -7.05
N GLY A 316 -29.06 -8.93 -5.97
CA GLY A 316 -29.72 -9.40 -4.74
C GLY A 316 -28.81 -10.17 -3.78
N GLU A 317 -27.50 -10.21 -4.04
CA GLU A 317 -26.52 -10.90 -3.21
C GLU A 317 -26.03 -9.96 -2.10
N LYS A 318 -26.02 -10.46 -0.86
CA LYS A 318 -25.47 -9.72 0.27
C LYS A 318 -23.94 -9.74 0.20
N ARG A 319 -23.34 -8.57 0.05
CA ARG A 319 -21.91 -8.33 0.19
C ARG A 319 -21.59 -7.88 1.60
N ALA A 320 -20.48 -8.38 2.11
CA ALA A 320 -19.99 -8.03 3.43
C ALA A 320 -19.44 -6.59 3.48
N ASN A 321 -18.89 -6.08 2.38
CA ASN A 321 -18.30 -4.74 2.35
C ASN A 321 -18.85 -3.98 1.14
N VAL A 322 -19.22 -2.72 1.35
CA VAL A 322 -19.42 -1.74 0.27
C VAL A 322 -18.14 -1.57 -0.54
N ASN A 323 -18.26 -1.24 -1.82
CA ASN A 323 -17.11 -0.99 -2.69
C ASN A 323 -16.48 0.41 -2.48
N GLU A 324 -16.30 0.80 -1.23
CA GLU A 324 -15.65 2.05 -0.81
C GLU A 324 -14.70 1.76 0.36
N VAL A 325 -13.51 2.36 0.33
CA VAL A 325 -12.53 2.20 1.40
C VAL A 325 -12.68 3.31 2.43
N SER A 326 -13.05 2.95 3.65
CA SER A 326 -13.01 3.86 4.80
C SER A 326 -12.05 3.33 5.87
N LEU A 327 -11.12 4.18 6.31
CA LEU A 327 -10.09 3.78 7.27
C LEU A 327 -9.80 4.89 8.27
N THR A 328 -9.97 4.60 9.55
CA THR A 328 -9.60 5.52 10.64
C THR A 328 -8.25 5.15 11.23
N TYR A 329 -7.30 6.08 11.16
CA TYR A 329 -6.03 6.03 11.88
C TYR A 329 -6.20 6.60 13.29
N CYS A 330 -5.96 5.78 14.32
CA CYS A 330 -5.88 6.23 15.70
C CYS A 330 -4.47 6.80 15.96
N MET A 331 -4.31 8.11 15.87
CA MET A 331 -3.00 8.76 15.99
C MET A 331 -2.45 8.71 17.41
N ASN A 332 -3.32 8.57 18.41
CA ASN A 332 -2.91 8.33 19.79
C ASN A 332 -2.06 7.05 19.89
N HIS A 333 -2.53 5.95 19.29
CA HIS A 333 -1.78 4.69 19.26
C HIS A 333 -0.61 4.75 18.27
N LEU A 334 -0.85 5.26 17.06
CA LEU A 334 0.12 5.18 15.96
C LEU A 334 1.36 6.07 16.20
N GLN A 335 1.17 7.23 16.82
CA GLN A 335 2.20 8.25 17.01
C GLN A 335 2.49 8.58 18.47
N HIS A 336 1.93 7.81 19.41
CA HIS A 336 2.08 8.04 20.86
C HIS A 336 1.61 9.45 21.28
N ILE A 337 0.56 9.96 20.64
CA ILE A 337 -0.07 11.23 21.04
C ILE A 337 -0.91 10.96 22.29
N ASP A 338 -0.59 11.65 23.38
CA ASP A 338 -1.27 11.43 24.67
C ASP A 338 -2.76 11.80 24.58
N GLU A 339 -3.61 10.77 24.70
CA GLU A 339 -5.06 10.91 24.66
C GLU A 339 -5.62 11.63 25.89
N ASN A 340 -4.96 11.54 27.06
CA ASN A 340 -5.43 12.24 28.25
C ASN A 340 -5.30 13.75 28.10
N TYR A 341 -4.29 14.19 27.35
CA TYR A 341 -4.01 15.60 27.12
C TYR A 341 -4.76 16.14 25.89
N HIS A 342 -4.85 15.37 24.82
CA HIS A 342 -5.40 15.84 23.54
C HIS A 342 -6.82 15.32 23.21
N GLY A 343 -7.32 14.33 23.95
CA GLY A 343 -8.47 13.53 23.55
C GLY A 343 -8.16 12.63 22.34
N PRO A 344 -9.22 12.05 21.73
CA PRO A 344 -9.08 11.26 20.51
C PRO A 344 -8.53 12.10 19.36
N VAL A 345 -7.40 11.66 18.80
CA VAL A 345 -6.77 12.24 17.62
C VAL A 345 -6.89 11.24 16.48
N LEU A 346 -7.86 11.47 15.62
CA LEU A 346 -8.27 10.51 14.60
C LEU A 346 -8.10 11.11 13.21
N VAL A 347 -7.62 10.30 12.27
CA VAL A 347 -7.59 10.67 10.84
C VAL A 347 -8.37 9.63 10.07
N THR A 348 -9.52 10.00 9.51
CA THR A 348 -10.32 9.08 8.69
C THR A 348 -10.11 9.37 7.21
N LEU A 349 -9.75 8.33 6.45
CA LEU A 349 -9.79 8.32 5.00
C LEU A 349 -11.18 7.91 4.53
N ASN A 350 -11.74 8.71 3.62
CA ASN A 350 -13.08 8.59 3.04
C ASN A 350 -14.13 8.15 4.08
N PRO A 351 -14.47 9.04 5.03
CA PRO A 351 -15.45 8.71 6.06
C PRO A 351 -16.71 8.11 5.44
N PRO A 352 -17.24 6.98 5.95
CA PRO A 352 -18.37 6.30 5.32
C PRO A 352 -19.70 7.01 5.67
N PHE A 353 -19.61 8.01 6.54
CA PHE A 353 -20.59 9.05 6.82
C PHE A 353 -19.82 10.30 7.30
N GLU A 354 -20.38 11.48 7.12
CA GLU A 354 -19.69 12.71 7.50
C GLU A 354 -19.51 12.81 9.03
N PRO A 355 -18.29 13.12 9.53
CA PRO A 355 -18.08 13.43 10.93
C PRO A 355 -18.83 14.69 11.34
N ARG A 356 -19.15 14.78 12.63
CA ARG A 356 -19.73 15.98 13.23
C ARG A 356 -18.87 17.22 12.95
N PRO A 357 -19.40 18.29 12.32
CA PRO A 357 -18.60 19.42 11.86
C PRO A 357 -17.78 20.10 12.96
N GLU A 358 -18.29 20.16 14.18
CA GLU A 358 -17.62 20.75 15.34
C GLU A 358 -16.41 19.95 15.84
N LEU A 359 -16.31 18.67 15.44
CA LEU A 359 -15.20 17.79 15.79
C LEU A 359 -14.15 17.68 14.69
N VAL A 360 -14.38 18.32 13.53
CA VAL A 360 -13.44 18.36 12.40
C VAL A 360 -12.43 19.47 12.59
N ILE A 361 -11.15 19.13 12.44
CA ILE A 361 -10.01 20.03 12.68
C ILE A 361 -9.35 20.45 11.35
N ASP A 362 -9.20 19.51 10.43
CA ASP A 362 -8.63 19.76 9.11
C ASP A 362 -9.09 18.69 8.10
N GLN A 363 -9.00 19.00 6.82
CA GLN A 363 -9.24 18.04 5.75
C GLN A 363 -8.33 18.28 4.56
N SER A 364 -7.97 17.22 3.85
CA SER A 364 -7.10 17.27 2.68
C SER A 364 -7.46 16.18 1.70
N LEU A 365 -7.34 16.49 0.41
CA LEU A 365 -7.44 15.51 -0.65
C LEU A 365 -6.05 14.98 -0.99
N TYR A 366 -5.94 13.66 -1.05
CA TYR A 366 -4.74 12.95 -1.47
C TYR A 366 -5.06 12.06 -2.67
N GLU A 367 -4.02 11.69 -3.40
CA GLU A 367 -4.12 10.71 -4.48
C GLU A 367 -3.10 9.60 -4.23
N HIS A 368 -3.52 8.36 -4.41
CA HIS A 368 -2.69 7.18 -4.23
C HIS A 368 -2.56 6.42 -5.55
N PRO A 369 -1.36 5.96 -5.95
CA PRO A 369 -1.21 5.19 -7.17
C PRO A 369 -1.98 3.86 -7.06
N VAL A 370 -2.74 3.53 -8.10
CA VAL A 370 -3.41 2.24 -8.25
C VAL A 370 -2.42 1.26 -8.84
N MET A 371 -2.18 0.15 -8.14
CA MET A 371 -1.28 -0.89 -8.60
C MET A 371 -2.06 -1.90 -9.45
N SER A 372 -1.90 -1.81 -10.77
CA SER A 372 -2.51 -2.71 -11.75
C SER A 372 -1.44 -3.49 -12.52
N ALA A 373 -1.84 -4.54 -13.24
CA ALA A 373 -0.95 -5.22 -14.17
C ALA A 373 -0.31 -4.25 -15.19
N GLN A 374 -1.07 -3.24 -15.63
CA GLN A 374 -0.58 -2.19 -16.53
C GLN A 374 0.50 -1.33 -15.87
N SER A 375 0.29 -0.85 -14.63
CA SER A 375 1.30 -0.03 -13.95
C SER A 375 2.57 -0.82 -13.65
N ILE A 376 2.46 -2.11 -13.29
CA ILE A 376 3.61 -3.00 -13.08
C ILE A 376 4.39 -3.21 -14.39
N ALA A 377 3.70 -3.43 -15.50
CA ALA A 377 4.34 -3.54 -16.81
C ALA A 377 5.06 -2.23 -17.20
N ALA A 378 4.44 -1.08 -16.93
CA ALA A 378 5.04 0.23 -17.18
C ALA A 378 6.29 0.50 -16.33
N GLN A 379 6.31 0.05 -15.06
CA GLN A 379 7.50 0.15 -14.21
C GLN A 379 8.72 -0.55 -14.81
N ALA A 380 8.54 -1.70 -15.47
CA ALA A 380 9.62 -2.41 -16.16
C ALA A 380 10.16 -1.64 -17.37
N GLN A 381 9.37 -0.73 -17.95
CA GLN A 381 9.74 0.09 -19.10
C GLN A 381 10.38 1.43 -18.72
N LEU A 382 10.32 1.85 -17.44
CA LEU A 382 10.91 3.11 -16.98
C LEU A 382 12.37 3.35 -17.42
N PRO A 383 13.27 2.35 -17.46
CA PRO A 383 14.64 2.56 -17.96
C PRO A 383 14.72 3.15 -19.37
N LYS A 384 13.69 2.99 -20.20
CA LYS A 384 13.64 3.54 -21.56
C LYS A 384 13.54 5.06 -21.62
N ILE A 385 13.04 5.70 -20.55
CA ILE A 385 12.78 7.15 -20.53
C ILE A 385 13.65 7.91 -19.53
N GLN A 386 14.43 7.20 -18.70
CA GLN A 386 15.24 7.82 -17.66
C GLN A 386 16.51 8.46 -18.24
N ASN A 387 16.63 9.78 -18.08
CA ASN A 387 17.82 10.55 -18.47
C ASN A 387 18.21 10.39 -19.95
N ILE A 388 17.23 10.28 -20.85
CA ILE A 388 17.50 10.19 -22.30
C ILE A 388 17.69 11.57 -22.93
N ARG A 389 16.91 12.56 -22.48
CA ARG A 389 16.89 13.93 -23.02
C ARG A 389 17.04 15.01 -21.94
N GLY A 390 17.82 14.71 -20.89
CA GLY A 390 18.00 15.61 -19.74
C GLY A 390 16.79 15.64 -18.79
N ILE A 391 15.89 14.65 -18.87
CA ILE A 391 14.74 14.53 -17.97
C ILE A 391 14.78 13.17 -17.26
N SER A 392 14.57 13.19 -15.95
CA SER A 392 14.41 11.99 -15.12
C SER A 392 13.11 12.04 -14.34
N TYR A 393 12.59 10.87 -13.98
CA TYR A 393 11.33 10.71 -13.27
C TYR A 393 11.56 10.03 -11.93
N ALA A 394 10.98 10.57 -10.86
CA ALA A 394 11.10 10.01 -9.53
C ALA A 394 9.75 10.07 -8.80
N GLY A 395 9.52 9.11 -7.92
CA GLY A 395 8.28 9.04 -7.16
C GLY A 395 8.00 7.64 -6.66
N ALA A 396 7.14 7.55 -5.64
CA ALA A 396 6.76 6.28 -5.04
C ALA A 396 6.07 5.33 -6.04
N TRP A 397 5.40 5.89 -7.05
CA TRP A 397 4.73 5.17 -8.15
C TRP A 397 5.69 4.36 -9.05
N THR A 398 7.00 4.61 -8.96
CA THR A 398 8.01 3.83 -9.70
C THR A 398 8.22 2.41 -9.15
N LYS A 399 7.66 2.11 -7.96
CA LYS A 399 7.68 0.80 -7.29
C LYS A 399 6.36 0.58 -6.53
N TYR A 400 6.36 0.18 -5.26
CA TYR A 400 5.15 -0.26 -4.56
C TYR A 400 4.28 0.86 -3.98
N GLY A 401 4.68 2.14 -4.13
CA GLY A 401 3.94 3.28 -3.60
C GLY A 401 4.37 3.72 -2.19
N PHE A 402 5.44 3.15 -1.64
CA PHE A 402 5.89 3.45 -0.28
C PHE A 402 6.83 4.64 -0.21
N HIS A 403 7.07 5.09 1.02
CA HIS A 403 7.95 6.22 1.25
C HIS A 403 9.43 5.88 0.94
N GLU A 404 9.87 4.65 1.22
CA GLU A 404 11.18 4.15 0.77
C GLU A 404 11.30 4.17 -0.77
N ASP A 405 10.24 3.83 -1.50
CA ASP A 405 10.23 3.82 -2.97
C ASP A 405 10.41 5.23 -3.53
N GLY A 406 9.69 6.20 -2.97
CA GLY A 406 9.84 7.61 -3.31
C GLY A 406 11.23 8.14 -2.99
N PHE A 407 11.75 7.83 -1.80
CA PHE A 407 13.09 8.23 -1.39
C PHE A 407 14.18 7.63 -2.29
N THR A 408 14.10 6.31 -2.53
CA THR A 408 15.09 5.57 -3.32
C THR A 408 15.06 5.96 -4.79
N SER A 409 13.87 6.19 -5.37
CA SER A 409 13.74 6.66 -6.75
C SER A 409 14.33 8.06 -6.93
N GLY A 410 14.09 8.97 -5.98
CA GLY A 410 14.73 10.30 -5.98
C GLY A 410 16.25 10.21 -5.89
N LEU A 411 16.77 9.35 -5.00
CA LEU A 411 18.21 9.12 -4.86
C LEU A 411 18.82 8.58 -6.16
N ARG A 412 18.17 7.59 -6.80
CA ARG A 412 18.59 7.03 -8.09
C ARG A 412 18.60 8.09 -9.18
N ALA A 413 17.53 8.85 -9.33
CA ALA A 413 17.42 9.92 -10.33
C ALA A 413 18.54 10.96 -10.14
N ALA A 414 18.79 11.42 -8.91
CA ALA A 414 19.86 12.36 -8.62
C ALA A 414 21.25 11.80 -8.95
N THR A 415 21.49 10.51 -8.66
CA THR A 415 22.80 9.87 -8.89
C THR A 415 23.05 9.46 -10.34
N SER A 416 22.01 9.38 -11.16
CA SER A 416 22.14 9.09 -12.59
C SER A 416 22.60 10.28 -13.43
N ILE A 417 22.61 11.48 -12.84
CA ILE A 417 23.02 12.71 -13.52
C ILE A 417 24.54 12.82 -13.46
N SER A 418 25.17 12.96 -14.63
CA SER A 418 26.60 13.29 -14.73
C SER A 418 26.75 14.80 -14.83
N ILE A 419 27.31 15.42 -13.78
CA ILE A 419 27.61 16.85 -13.76
C ILE A 419 29.12 17.02 -13.90
N PRO A 420 29.61 17.67 -14.99
CA PRO A 420 31.05 17.91 -15.17
C PRO A 420 31.68 18.55 -13.94
N GLY A 421 32.77 17.96 -13.45
CA GLY A 421 33.51 18.46 -12.28
C GLY A 421 32.92 18.08 -10.92
N LEU A 422 31.70 17.53 -10.86
CA LEU A 422 31.09 17.08 -9.61
C LEU A 422 31.16 15.55 -9.47
N LYS A 423 31.99 15.06 -8.55
CA LYS A 423 31.97 13.65 -8.13
C LYS A 423 30.99 13.48 -6.97
N LEU A 424 29.75 13.07 -7.28
CA LEU A 424 28.75 12.71 -6.27
C LEU A 424 29.22 11.47 -5.49
N LYS A 425 29.59 11.66 -4.23
CA LYS A 425 29.85 10.55 -3.30
C LYS A 425 28.63 10.38 -2.41
N LEU A 426 27.92 9.28 -2.61
CA LEU A 426 26.81 8.95 -1.72
C LEU A 426 27.34 8.63 -0.31
N PRO A 427 26.63 9.06 0.75
CA PRO A 427 26.99 8.70 2.12
C PRO A 427 26.79 7.20 2.40
N PHE A 428 26.05 6.52 1.51
CA PHE A 428 25.85 5.09 1.55
C PHE A 428 25.51 4.50 0.18
N SER A 429 25.81 3.21 -0.01
CA SER A 429 25.32 2.43 -1.16
C SER A 429 23.79 2.31 -1.15
N ILE A 430 23.16 2.48 -2.32
CA ILE A 430 21.72 2.30 -2.47
C ILE A 430 21.41 0.80 -2.37
N ALA A 431 20.57 0.42 -1.41
CA ALA A 431 20.11 -0.94 -1.22
C ALA A 431 18.75 -1.16 -1.91
N SER A 432 18.48 -2.40 -2.31
CA SER A 432 17.12 -2.80 -2.72
C SER A 432 16.20 -2.88 -1.49
N PRO A 433 14.97 -2.33 -1.55
CA PRO A 433 13.95 -2.58 -0.54
C PRO A 433 13.46 -4.04 -0.59
N ASP A 434 13.55 -4.70 -1.75
CA ASP A 434 13.26 -6.12 -1.90
C ASP A 434 14.42 -6.96 -1.36
N ARG A 435 14.30 -7.47 -0.13
CA ARG A 435 15.29 -8.40 0.47
C ARG A 435 14.70 -9.82 0.56
N ALA A 436 15.52 -10.83 0.24
CA ALA A 436 15.25 -12.21 0.62
C ALA A 436 15.35 -12.33 2.16
N SER A 437 14.28 -12.76 2.83
CA SER A 437 14.19 -12.76 4.30
C SER A 437 15.16 -13.75 4.97
N GLY A 438 15.60 -13.46 6.20
CA GLY A 438 16.60 -14.20 6.99
C GLY A 438 16.27 -15.63 7.49
N SER A 439 17.12 -16.11 8.43
CA SER A 439 17.34 -17.50 8.92
C SER A 439 16.37 -18.60 8.44
N VAL A 440 16.88 -19.45 7.55
CA VAL A 440 16.18 -20.54 6.86
C VAL A 440 15.73 -21.68 7.80
N ILE A 441 16.40 -21.87 8.95
CA ILE A 441 16.34 -23.13 9.71
C ILE A 441 15.11 -23.21 10.63
N ILE A 442 14.88 -22.22 11.50
CA ILE A 442 13.70 -22.16 12.39
C ILE A 442 12.40 -22.06 11.54
N ARG A 443 12.54 -21.55 10.32
CA ARG A 443 11.48 -21.22 9.38
C ARG A 443 10.93 -22.42 8.61
N LYS A 444 11.80 -23.28 8.08
CA LYS A 444 11.41 -24.55 7.44
C LYS A 444 10.69 -25.50 8.39
N LEU A 445 11.04 -25.48 9.68
CA LEU A 445 10.39 -26.32 10.68
C LEU A 445 8.90 -25.98 10.84
N GLY A 446 8.55 -24.69 10.91
CA GLY A 446 7.15 -24.24 11.01
C GLY A 446 6.34 -24.50 9.74
N GLU A 447 6.93 -24.32 8.56
CA GLU A 447 6.29 -24.59 7.26
C GLU A 447 5.98 -26.08 7.07
N ASN A 448 6.88 -26.97 7.48
CA ASN A 448 6.67 -28.41 7.44
C ASN A 448 5.56 -28.84 8.41
N ILE A 449 5.54 -28.30 9.63
CA ILE A 449 4.47 -28.57 10.62
C ILE A 449 3.11 -28.14 10.05
N PHE A 450 3.02 -26.96 9.46
CA PHE A 450 1.76 -26.47 8.89
C PHE A 450 1.31 -27.30 7.69
N GLY A 451 2.24 -27.69 6.81
CA GLY A 451 1.95 -28.61 5.71
C GLY A 451 1.37 -29.94 6.20
N THR A 452 1.95 -30.52 7.26
CA THR A 452 1.42 -31.74 7.89
C THR A 452 0.03 -31.52 8.49
N LEU A 453 -0.20 -30.42 9.20
CA LEU A 453 -1.51 -30.10 9.78
C LEU A 453 -2.59 -29.91 8.71
N GLU A 454 -2.25 -29.27 7.58
CA GLU A 454 -3.19 -29.09 6.47
C GLU A 454 -3.49 -30.41 5.75
N SER A 455 -2.49 -31.30 5.59
CA SER A 455 -2.72 -32.66 5.10
C SER A 455 -3.63 -33.47 6.03
N ILE A 456 -3.45 -33.35 7.35
CA ILE A 456 -4.31 -33.98 8.36
C ILE A 456 -5.73 -33.41 8.27
N ARG A 457 -5.89 -32.08 8.21
CA ARG A 457 -7.20 -31.43 8.05
C ARG A 457 -7.91 -31.88 6.78
N TYR A 458 -7.20 -31.93 5.65
CA TYR A 458 -7.75 -32.38 4.38
C TYR A 458 -8.21 -33.84 4.47
N MET A 459 -7.36 -34.73 5.00
CA MET A 459 -7.69 -36.13 5.23
C MET A 459 -8.92 -36.27 6.14
N MET A 460 -8.99 -35.53 7.26
CA MET A 460 -10.16 -35.54 8.13
C MET A 460 -11.41 -35.02 7.42
N SER A 461 -11.30 -33.98 6.59
CA SER A 461 -12.45 -33.48 5.83
C SER A 461 -12.95 -34.48 4.78
N VAL A 462 -12.05 -35.24 4.15
CA VAL A 462 -12.41 -36.34 3.23
C VAL A 462 -13.06 -37.49 4.00
N VAL A 463 -12.54 -37.85 5.17
CA VAL A 463 -13.09 -38.89 6.04
C VAL A 463 -14.48 -38.50 6.55
N ILE A 464 -14.65 -37.26 7.01
CA ILE A 464 -15.96 -36.73 7.45
C ILE A 464 -16.93 -36.67 6.27
N TRP A 465 -16.48 -36.25 5.08
CA TRP A 465 -17.31 -36.26 3.88
C TRP A 465 -17.72 -37.68 3.48
N TRP A 466 -16.81 -38.65 3.54
CA TRP A 466 -17.13 -40.08 3.34
C TRP A 466 -18.12 -40.60 4.38
N ALA A 467 -17.94 -40.24 5.65
CA ALA A 467 -18.84 -40.63 6.72
C ALA A 467 -20.24 -40.01 6.56
N LEU A 468 -20.33 -38.74 6.16
CA LEU A 468 -21.61 -38.05 5.91
C LEU A 468 -22.28 -38.52 4.61
N GLY A 469 -21.50 -38.84 3.58
CA GLY A 469 -21.97 -39.47 2.33
C GLY A 469 -22.48 -40.90 2.56
N ALA A 470 -21.85 -41.66 3.45
CA ALA A 470 -22.32 -42.97 3.88
C ALA A 470 -23.62 -42.92 4.71
N ILE A 471 -23.96 -41.75 5.27
CA ILE A 471 -25.21 -41.50 6.02
C ILE A 471 -26.27 -40.80 5.12
N GLY A 472 -25.97 -40.57 3.83
CA GLY A 472 -26.92 -40.02 2.86
C GLY A 472 -27.18 -38.51 2.97
N ALA A 473 -26.28 -37.74 3.61
CA ALA A 473 -26.52 -36.34 3.96
C ALA A 473 -25.76 -35.30 3.10
N ALA A 474 -25.10 -35.68 2.00
CA ALA A 474 -24.37 -34.73 1.17
C ALA A 474 -24.43 -35.04 -0.33
N ASP A 475 -24.90 -34.08 -1.13
CA ASP A 475 -24.72 -34.06 -2.58
C ASP A 475 -23.25 -33.75 -2.96
N THR A 476 -22.83 -34.32 -4.08
CA THR A 476 -21.45 -34.34 -4.57
C THR A 476 -20.87 -32.93 -4.81
N PRO A 477 -19.61 -32.65 -4.41
CA PRO A 477 -18.88 -31.49 -4.93
C PRO A 477 -18.56 -31.76 -6.41
N LYS A 478 -19.09 -30.94 -7.32
CA LYS A 478 -18.72 -30.99 -8.74
C LYS A 478 -17.26 -30.58 -8.90
N GLN A 479 -16.40 -31.59 -9.08
CA GLN A 479 -15.05 -31.42 -9.59
C GLN A 479 -15.15 -31.05 -11.08
N LYS A 480 -14.93 -29.78 -11.45
CA LYS A 480 -14.56 -29.46 -12.85
C LYS A 480 -13.10 -29.87 -13.05
N ILE A 481 -12.91 -31.16 -13.33
CA ILE A 481 -11.64 -31.64 -13.88
C ILE A 481 -11.64 -31.28 -15.36
N ASN A 482 -10.79 -30.34 -15.75
CA ASN A 482 -10.37 -30.22 -17.16
C ASN A 482 -9.48 -31.43 -17.47
N THR A 483 -10.08 -32.51 -17.97
CA THR A 483 -9.34 -33.62 -18.57
C THR A 483 -8.97 -33.27 -20.01
N THR A 484 -7.76 -32.78 -20.22
CA THR A 484 -7.09 -32.89 -21.53
C THR A 484 -6.54 -34.32 -21.62
N THR A 485 -7.38 -35.27 -22.02
CA THR A 485 -6.91 -36.63 -22.34
C THR A 485 -6.46 -36.68 -23.79
N ALA A 486 -5.15 -36.73 -23.98
CA ALA A 486 -4.52 -37.24 -25.19
C ALA A 486 -5.04 -38.66 -25.45
N ASN A 487 -5.54 -38.90 -26.66
CA ASN A 487 -6.07 -40.18 -27.13
C ASN A 487 -4.93 -40.98 -27.78
N PRO A 488 -4.49 -42.14 -27.25
CA PRO A 488 -3.53 -43.01 -27.92
C PRO A 488 -4.27 -44.24 -28.43
N ASN A 489 -4.75 -44.21 -29.67
CA ASN A 489 -5.12 -45.42 -30.42
C ASN A 489 -5.27 -45.12 -31.91
N VAL A 490 -4.16 -45.10 -32.64
CA VAL A 490 -4.13 -45.55 -34.04
C VAL A 490 -2.80 -46.28 -34.26
N ARG A 491 -2.86 -47.61 -34.40
CA ARG A 491 -1.77 -48.42 -34.95
C ARG A 491 -1.90 -48.44 -36.47
N VAL A 492 -0.80 -48.05 -37.11
CA VAL A 492 -0.23 -48.55 -38.38
C VAL A 492 -1.20 -49.27 -39.34
N THR A 493 -1.48 -48.63 -40.47
CA THR A 493 -1.45 -49.32 -41.77
C THR A 493 -0.73 -48.46 -42.80
N GLN A 494 0.10 -49.18 -43.54
CA GLN A 494 0.96 -48.86 -44.66
C GLN A 494 0.13 -48.34 -45.85
N GLU A 495 0.77 -47.49 -46.67
CA GLU A 495 0.66 -47.39 -48.15
C GLU A 495 0.51 -45.99 -48.76
N SER A 496 1.51 -45.69 -49.60
CA SER A 496 1.47 -45.02 -50.91
C SER A 496 0.97 -43.57 -51.04
N CYS A 497 1.95 -42.71 -51.35
CA CYS A 497 2.10 -42.01 -52.63
C CYS A 497 1.16 -40.83 -52.99
N ALA A 498 1.79 -39.80 -53.58
CA ALA A 498 1.25 -38.78 -54.48
C ALA A 498 0.32 -37.73 -53.82
N LEU A 499 0.26 -36.45 -54.20
CA LEU A 499 0.98 -35.50 -55.06
C LEU A 499 0.14 -34.21 -54.92
N SER A 500 0.76 -33.03 -55.10
CA SER A 500 0.16 -31.78 -55.62
C SER A 500 -1.14 -31.24 -54.97
N LEU A 501 -1.21 -30.02 -54.45
CA LEU A 501 -0.78 -28.72 -54.97
C LEU A 501 -0.79 -27.71 -53.82
#